data_AF-A0A1C5TTR2-F1
#
_entry.id   AF-A0A1C5TTR2-F1
#
_cell.length_a   1.000
_cell.length_b   1.000
_cell.length_c   1.000
_cell.angle_alpha   90.00
_cell.angle_beta   90.00
_cell.angle_gamma   90.00
#
_symmetry.space_group_name_H-M   'P 1'
#
loop_
_entity.id
_entity.type
_entity.pdbx_description
1 polymer ?
#
loop_
_entity_poly.entity_id
_entity_poly.type
_entity_poly.pdbx_seq_one_letter_code
_entity_poly.pdbx_strand_id
1 'polypeptide(L)'
;MFAKLRAKLKAEYKPYTDKGKAAAKQRNLQECVTAVMKDLRQTARTREQCINTAKLLYQLADSAVRLSVEKTLYEPVAEHIESEDIVCEPEPCMEFG
;
A
#
# COMPACT_ATOMS: atom_id res chain seq x y z
N MET A 1 -16.28 26.11 12.90
CA MET A 1 -16.72 24.80 13.45
C MET A 1 -16.12 23.62 12.67
N PHE A 2 -16.16 23.64 11.34
CA PHE A 2 -15.67 22.55 10.45
C PHE A 2 -14.17 22.19 10.55
N ALA A 3 -13.28 23.15 10.83
CA ALA A 3 -11.84 22.87 10.91
C ALA A 3 -11.47 21.84 12.00
N LYS A 4 -12.13 21.89 13.16
CA LYS A 4 -11.94 20.91 14.24
C LYS A 4 -12.43 19.52 13.86
N LEU A 5 -13.54 19.45 13.13
CA LEU A 5 -14.11 18.18 12.64
C LEU A 5 -13.20 17.55 11.60
N ARG A 6 -12.71 18.34 10.63
CA ARG A 6 -11.77 17.88 9.59
C ARG A 6 -10.46 17.37 10.19
N ALA A 7 -9.95 18.05 11.22
CA ALA A 7 -8.75 17.61 11.94
C ALA A 7 -8.95 16.29 12.70
N LYS A 8 -10.11 16.11 13.36
CA LYS A 8 -10.47 14.85 14.03
C LYS A 8 -10.61 13.70 13.04
N LEU A 9 -11.37 13.90 11.95
CA LEU A 9 -11.54 12.89 10.89
C LEU A 9 -10.19 12.49 10.27
N LYS A 10 -9.34 13.47 9.95
CA LYS A 10 -8.01 13.18 9.39
C LYS A 10 -7.12 12.40 10.36
N ALA A 11 -7.23 12.64 11.67
CA ALA A 11 -6.47 11.92 12.69
C ALA A 11 -6.98 10.48 12.90
N GLU A 12 -8.31 10.29 12.98
CA GLU A 12 -8.94 8.97 13.10
C GLU A 12 -8.74 8.10 11.85
N TYR A 13 -8.70 8.71 10.67
CA TYR A 13 -8.51 8.00 9.41
C TYR A 13 -7.02 7.78 9.07
N LYS A 14 -6.09 8.49 9.74
CA LYS A 14 -4.64 8.41 9.49
C LYS A 14 -4.08 6.97 9.51
N PRO A 15 -4.45 6.10 10.48
CA PRO A 15 -3.96 4.72 10.54
C PRO A 15 -4.35 3.87 9.32
N TYR A 16 -5.44 4.25 8.64
CA TYR A 16 -5.92 3.58 7.43
C TYR A 16 -5.27 4.14 6.15
N THR A 17 -4.77 5.37 6.22
CA THR A 17 -3.96 6.02 5.15
C THR A 17 -2.46 5.78 5.28
N ASP A 18 -2.01 5.03 6.31
CA ASP A 18 -0.61 4.99 6.70
C ASP A 18 0.27 4.31 5.63
N LYS A 19 0.86 5.17 4.79
CA LYS A 19 1.94 4.88 3.85
C LYS A 19 3.15 4.21 4.52
N GLY A 20 3.26 4.24 5.85
CA GLY A 20 4.29 3.55 6.62
C GLY A 20 4.29 2.03 6.38
N LYS A 21 3.12 1.40 6.21
CA LYS A 21 3.02 -0.01 5.83
C LYS A 21 3.50 -0.24 4.40
N ALA A 22 3.14 0.63 3.47
CA ALA A 22 3.58 0.53 2.07
C ALA A 22 5.10 0.72 1.93
N ALA A 23 5.68 1.72 2.60
CA ALA A 23 7.12 1.97 2.58
C ALA A 23 7.93 0.83 3.23
N ALA A 24 7.40 0.20 4.30
CA ALA A 24 8.01 -1.00 4.87
C ALA A 24 7.97 -2.18 3.89
N LYS A 25 6.82 -2.43 3.24
CA LYS A 25 6.69 -3.50 2.24
C LYS A 25 7.60 -3.28 1.02
N GLN A 26 7.73 -2.04 0.55
CA GLN A 26 8.65 -1.64 -0.51
C GLN A 26 10.11 -1.95 -0.12
N ARG A 27 10.52 -1.60 1.11
CA ARG A 27 11.86 -1.91 1.63
C ARG A 27 12.10 -3.42 1.72
N ASN A 28 11.15 -4.18 2.25
CA ASN A 28 11.25 -5.64 2.33
C ASN A 28 11.40 -6.28 0.94
N LEU A 29 10.69 -5.77 -0.07
CA LEU A 29 10.84 -6.22 -1.45
C LEU A 29 12.25 -5.92 -1.98
N GLN A 30 12.77 -4.72 -1.73
CA GLN A 30 14.15 -4.35 -2.12
C GLN A 30 15.21 -5.23 -1.45
N GLU A 31 15.02 -5.56 -0.18
CA GLU A 31 15.90 -6.48 0.55
C GLU A 31 15.88 -7.88 -0.08
N CYS A 32 14.69 -8.39 -0.42
CA CYS A 32 14.54 -9.69 -1.10
C CYS A 32 15.23 -9.69 -2.48
N VAL A 33 15.04 -8.63 -3.28
CA VAL A 33 15.72 -8.48 -4.58
C VAL A 33 17.24 -8.49 -4.38
N THR A 34 17.74 -7.74 -3.40
CA THR A 34 19.17 -7.64 -3.14
C THR A 34 19.76 -8.99 -2.72
N ALA A 35 19.05 -9.75 -1.87
CA ALA A 35 19.46 -11.08 -1.45
C ALA A 35 19.51 -12.05 -2.64
N VAL A 36 18.46 -12.10 -3.46
CA VAL A 36 18.39 -12.93 -4.68
C VAL A 36 19.52 -12.57 -5.65
N MET A 37 19.74 -11.28 -5.91
CA MET A 37 20.78 -10.84 -6.85
C MET A 37 22.18 -11.15 -6.35
N LYS A 38 22.42 -11.05 -5.04
CA LYS A 38 23.69 -11.46 -4.43
C LYS A 38 23.93 -12.96 -4.61
N ASP A 39 22.91 -13.78 -4.41
CA ASP A 39 23.00 -15.24 -4.54
C ASP A 39 23.19 -15.67 -6.02
N LEU A 40 22.46 -15.03 -6.94
CA LEU A 40 22.57 -15.25 -8.37
C LEU A 40 23.90 -14.76 -8.99
N ARG A 41 24.70 -13.97 -8.29
CA ARG A 41 26.04 -13.58 -8.75
C ARG A 41 27.08 -14.70 -8.60
N GLN A 42 26.78 -15.75 -7.85
CA GLN A 42 27.71 -16.87 -7.68
C GLN A 42 27.85 -17.65 -9.00
N THR A 43 29.09 -17.81 -9.49
CA THR A 43 29.41 -18.43 -10.78
C THR A 43 29.35 -19.96 -10.76
N ALA A 44 29.62 -20.57 -9.61
CA ALA A 44 29.51 -22.01 -9.40
C ALA A 44 28.59 -22.28 -8.20
N ARG A 45 27.67 -23.25 -8.33
CA ARG A 45 26.67 -23.56 -7.30
C ARG A 45 26.59 -25.04 -7.04
N THR A 46 26.45 -25.40 -5.76
CA THR A 46 26.05 -26.73 -5.33
C THR A 46 24.54 -26.90 -5.49
N ARG A 47 24.06 -28.16 -5.50
CA ARG A 47 22.62 -28.46 -5.54
C ARG A 47 21.84 -27.76 -4.43
N GLU A 48 22.39 -27.75 -3.23
CA GLU A 48 21.76 -27.15 -2.06
C GLU A 48 21.67 -25.61 -2.17
N GLN A 49 22.72 -24.98 -2.71
CA GLN A 49 22.68 -23.54 -3.03
C GLN A 49 21.57 -23.24 -4.04
N CYS A 50 21.45 -24.03 -5.12
CA CYS A 50 20.37 -23.86 -6.09
C CYS A 50 18.97 -23.97 -5.46
N ILE A 51 18.78 -24.90 -4.51
CA ILE A 51 17.50 -25.03 -3.78
C ILE A 51 17.24 -23.77 -2.94
N ASN A 52 18.25 -23.22 -2.29
CA ASN A 52 18.10 -22.01 -1.49
C ASN A 52 17.82 -20.78 -2.36
N THR A 53 18.49 -20.65 -3.51
CA THR A 53 18.17 -19.61 -4.51
C THR A 53 16.70 -19.70 -4.94
N ALA A 54 16.20 -20.92 -5.21
CA ALA A 54 14.81 -21.13 -5.61
C ALA A 54 13.82 -20.69 -4.52
N LYS A 55 14.11 -20.96 -3.25
CA LYS A 55 13.30 -20.47 -2.12
C LYS A 55 13.28 -18.94 -2.06
N LEU A 56 14.43 -18.28 -2.22
CA LEU A 56 14.52 -16.82 -2.24
C LEU A 56 13.75 -16.22 -3.42
N LEU A 57 13.82 -16.84 -4.60
CA LEU A 57 13.06 -16.42 -5.79
C LEU A 57 11.55 -16.55 -5.56
N TYR A 58 11.10 -17.63 -4.92
CA TYR A 58 9.70 -17.81 -4.57
C TYR A 58 9.21 -16.71 -3.59
N GLN A 59 10.00 -16.42 -2.55
CA GLN A 59 9.69 -15.35 -1.59
C GLN A 59 9.65 -13.97 -2.24
N LEU A 60 10.56 -13.71 -3.19
CA LEU A 60 10.56 -12.47 -3.97
C LEU A 60 9.28 -12.36 -4.82
N ALA A 61 8.88 -13.43 -5.49
CA ALA A 61 7.65 -13.46 -6.28
C ALA A 61 6.40 -13.23 -5.41
N ASP A 62 6.29 -13.92 -4.27
CA ASP A 62 5.19 -13.73 -3.31
C ASP A 62 5.10 -12.28 -2.84
N SER A 63 6.23 -11.69 -2.45
CA SER A 63 6.31 -10.31 -1.98
C SER A 63 5.91 -9.31 -3.06
N ALA A 64 6.32 -9.54 -4.31
CA ALA A 64 5.97 -8.69 -5.44
C ALA A 64 4.47 -8.76 -5.77
N VAL A 65 3.87 -9.96 -5.77
CA VAL A 65 2.43 -10.16 -6.02
C VAL A 65 1.59 -9.51 -4.92
N ARG A 66 1.95 -9.71 -3.65
CA ARG A 66 1.23 -9.06 -2.54
C ARG A 66 1.27 -7.53 -2.65
N LEU A 67 2.43 -6.97 -3.00
CA LEU A 67 2.55 -5.53 -3.16
C LEU A 67 1.74 -5.00 -4.36
N SER A 68 1.72 -5.73 -5.48
CA SER A 68 0.96 -5.31 -6.66
C SER A 68 -0.56 -5.37 -6.42
N VAL A 69 -1.05 -6.43 -5.77
CA VAL A 69 -2.47 -6.56 -5.39
C VAL A 69 -2.89 -5.47 -4.42
N GLU A 70 -2.07 -5.18 -3.40
CA GLU A 70 -2.39 -4.07 -2.50
C GLU A 70 -2.44 -2.74 -3.24
N LYS A 71 -1.49 -2.48 -4.14
CA LYS A 71 -1.50 -1.26 -4.95
C LYS A 71 -2.78 -1.12 -5.79
N THR A 72 -3.19 -2.19 -6.47
CA THR A 72 -4.43 -2.18 -7.29
C THR A 72 -5.70 -2.12 -6.46
N LEU A 73 -5.69 -2.49 -5.18
CA LEU A 73 -6.82 -2.32 -4.27
C LEU A 73 -6.89 -0.90 -3.69
N TYR A 74 -5.76 -0.22 -3.49
CA TYR A 74 -5.72 1.15 -2.97
C TYR A 74 -5.92 2.23 -4.06
N GLU A 75 -5.45 2.02 -5.30
CA GLU A 75 -5.71 2.92 -6.43
C GLU A 75 -7.20 3.25 -6.67
N PRO A 76 -8.14 2.29 -6.72
CA PRO A 76 -9.56 2.59 -6.94
C PRO A 76 -10.21 3.31 -5.75
N VAL A 77 -9.66 3.19 -4.53
CA VAL A 77 -10.17 3.91 -3.35
C VAL A 77 -9.77 5.39 -3.39
N ALA A 78 -8.60 5.72 -3.94
CA ALA A 78 -8.14 7.11 -4.03
C ALA A 78 -8.98 7.94 -5.00
N GLU A 79 -9.38 7.37 -6.14
CA GLU A 79 -10.22 8.05 -7.14
C GLU A 79 -11.63 8.36 -6.63
N HIS A 80 -12.17 7.53 -5.73
CA HIS A 80 -13.45 7.79 -5.05
C HIS A 80 -13.37 8.89 -3.99
N ILE A 81 -12.22 9.05 -3.31
CA ILE A 81 -12.08 10.07 -2.25
C ILE A 81 -11.89 11.49 -2.83
N GLU A 82 -11.29 11.61 -4.02
CA GLU A 82 -11.08 12.93 -4.67
C GLU A 82 -12.30 13.44 -5.45
N SER A 83 -13.31 12.61 -5.70
CA SER A 83 -14.48 12.95 -6.53
C SER A 83 -15.72 13.40 -5.75
N GLU A 84 -15.74 13.29 -4.42
CA GLU A 84 -16.82 13.83 -3.59
C GLU A 84 -16.46 15.20 -3.03
N ASP A 85 -16.43 16.23 -3.89
CA ASP A 85 -16.87 17.55 -3.44
C ASP A 85 -18.36 17.38 -3.13
N ILE A 86 -18.69 17.14 -1.86
CA ILE A 86 -20.06 17.21 -1.37
C ILE A 86 -20.52 18.65 -1.64
N VAL A 87 -21.18 18.84 -2.76
CA VAL A 87 -22.00 20.03 -3.00
C VAL A 87 -23.08 19.96 -1.94
N CYS A 88 -22.84 20.63 -0.81
CA CYS A 88 -23.88 20.97 0.15
C CYS A 88 -24.84 21.91 -0.60
N GLU A 89 -25.77 21.34 -1.36
CA GLU A 89 -26.97 22.09 -1.69
C GLU A 89 -27.63 22.47 -0.35
N PRO A 90 -27.92 23.76 -0.13
CA PRO A 90 -28.56 24.18 1.11
C PRO A 90 -29.90 23.47 1.22
N GLU A 91 -30.09 22.71 2.31
CA GLU A 91 -31.39 22.09 2.59
C GLU A 91 -32.48 23.15 2.51
N PRO A 92 -33.60 22.90 1.80
CA PRO A 92 -34.68 23.86 1.71
C PRO A 92 -35.25 24.09 3.12
N CYS A 93 -35.14 25.33 3.60
CA CYS A 93 -35.73 25.75 4.87
C CYS A 93 -37.24 25.50 4.83
N MET A 94 -37.72 24.54 5.63
CA MET A 94 -39.14 24.36 5.87
C MET A 94 -39.60 25.47 6.82
N GLU A 95 -40.27 26.49 6.29
CA GLU A 95 -40.99 27.46 7.11
C GLU A 95 -42.28 26.83 7.64
N PHE A 96 -42.35 26.64 8.96
CA PHE A 96 -43.60 26.31 9.63
C PHE A 96 -44.34 27.63 9.90
N GLY A 97 -45.51 27.78 9.28
CA GLY A 97 -46.43 28.91 9.47
C GLY A 97 -47.25 28.84 10.74
#